data_AF-A0A815SKC0-F1
#
_entry.id   AF-A0A815SKC0-F1
#
_cell.length_a   1.000
_cell.length_b   1.000
_cell.length_c   1.000
_cell.angle_alpha   90.00
_cell.angle_beta   90.00
_cell.angle_gamma   90.00
#
_symmetry.space_group_name_H-M   'P 1'
#
loop_
_entity.id
_entity.type
_entity.pdbx_description
1 polymer ?
#
loop_
_entity_poly.entity_id
_entity_poly.type
_entity_poly.pdbx_seq_one_letter_code
_entity_poly.pdbx_strand_id
1 'polypeptide(L)'
;MAVPFRAKDVAAENTEFGHPDVAILLTQISYYYKGLTDSQMLQCFNRLSQDESDPEMIYDQWISLEEENDIIASIRQWKRVNLKDYQQRTQLLLPTLRYNMLVINYFLNHFVFPQEAKQFPQKLVASAWDLSSSSREKIITGFSGTNDTQLLLPVHIRQCDLPELQKTDAIVLNNLLRPENDRYQYLPISTSSDEILKRIVISQPITQVILDVGALFIDGTNRQIAVKWLDLSDKTKIDYVVYFESDSIFVCDRQY
;
A
#
# COMPACT_ATOMS: atom_id res chain seq x y z
N MET A 1 11.19 10.93 -0.85
CA MET A 1 10.82 9.70 -1.60
C MET A 1 12.08 9.07 -2.18
N ALA A 2 12.62 8.13 -1.43
CA ALA A 2 13.54 7.06 -1.81
C ALA A 2 13.60 6.25 -0.52
N VAL A 3 12.83 5.18 -0.43
CA VAL A 3 12.94 4.20 0.66
C VAL A 3 14.30 3.54 0.42
N PRO A 4 15.34 3.74 1.26
CA PRO A 4 16.60 3.07 1.03
C PRO A 4 16.37 1.57 1.20
N PHE A 5 16.25 0.89 0.08
CA PHE A 5 16.29 -0.55 0.00
C PHE A 5 17.76 -0.96 0.05
N ARG A 6 18.11 -1.88 0.96
CA ARG A 6 19.47 -2.47 1.00
C ARG A 6 19.72 -3.32 -0.25
N ALA A 7 18.66 -3.89 -0.82
CA ALA A 7 18.66 -4.66 -2.07
C ALA A 7 17.23 -4.70 -2.65
N LYS A 8 17.06 -5.22 -3.87
CA LYS A 8 15.75 -5.53 -4.45
C LYS A 8 14.92 -6.30 -3.40
N ASP A 9 13.79 -5.72 -3.01
CA ASP A 9 12.81 -6.25 -2.05
C ASP A 9 13.22 -6.28 -0.56
N VAL A 10 14.34 -5.69 -0.15
CA VAL A 10 14.74 -5.57 1.28
C VAL A 10 14.78 -4.11 1.73
N ALA A 11 13.74 -3.66 2.41
CA ALA A 11 13.75 -2.37 3.10
C ALA A 11 14.84 -2.37 4.19
N ALA A 12 15.62 -1.30 4.33
CA ALA A 12 16.53 -1.18 5.48
C ALA A 12 15.73 -1.20 6.81
N GLU A 13 16.32 -1.74 7.88
CA GLU A 13 15.65 -1.97 9.17
C GLU A 13 15.04 -0.71 9.82
N ASN A 14 15.53 0.48 9.44
CA ASN A 14 15.04 1.78 9.92
C ASN A 14 14.32 2.58 8.84
N THR A 15 13.87 1.92 7.77
CA THR A 15 13.15 2.62 6.72
C THR A 15 11.72 2.83 7.14
N GLU A 16 11.47 4.00 7.72
CA GLU A 16 10.12 4.47 8.01
C GLU A 16 9.49 5.08 6.76
N PHE A 17 8.18 4.94 6.65
CA PHE A 17 7.40 5.63 5.64
C PHE A 17 7.52 7.14 5.87
N GLY A 18 8.27 7.83 5.00
CA GLY A 18 8.73 9.21 5.20
C GLY A 18 7.65 10.31 5.11
N HIS A 19 6.37 9.95 5.17
CA HIS A 19 5.23 10.87 5.12
C HIS A 19 4.37 10.68 6.39
N PRO A 20 4.75 11.29 7.53
CA PRO A 20 4.07 11.09 8.81
C PRO A 20 2.59 11.45 8.76
N ASP A 21 2.24 12.46 7.97
CA ASP A 21 0.89 12.91 7.66
C ASP A 21 0.04 11.83 6.98
N VAL A 22 0.61 11.09 6.02
CA VAL A 22 -0.07 9.96 5.39
C VAL A 22 -0.17 8.77 6.36
N ALA A 23 0.83 8.54 7.20
CA ALA A 23 0.77 7.50 8.23
C ALA A 23 -0.33 7.79 9.27
N ILE A 24 -0.48 9.04 9.72
CA ILE A 24 -1.56 9.47 10.62
C ILE A 24 -2.91 9.24 9.96
N LEU A 25 -3.09 9.66 8.71
CA LEU A 25 -4.35 9.48 7.97
C LEU A 25 -4.71 8.00 7.81
N LEU A 26 -3.77 7.16 7.37
CA LEU A 26 -3.99 5.73 7.21
C LEU A 26 -4.30 5.04 8.55
N THR A 27 -3.68 5.52 9.64
CA THR A 27 -4.00 5.04 11.00
C THR A 27 -5.45 5.38 11.35
N GLN A 28 -5.88 6.63 11.18
CA GLN A 28 -7.27 7.03 11.44
C GLN A 28 -8.25 6.20 10.61
N ILE A 29 -8.01 6.06 9.31
CA ILE A 29 -8.83 5.27 8.41
C ILE A 29 -8.90 3.80 8.88
N SER A 30 -7.77 3.19 9.21
CA SER A 30 -7.73 1.81 9.71
C SER A 30 -8.62 1.61 10.93
N TYR A 31 -8.58 2.55 11.88
CA TYR A 31 -9.43 2.51 13.07
C TYR A 31 -10.90 2.80 12.77
N TYR A 32 -11.21 3.70 11.82
CA TYR A 32 -12.60 3.92 11.39
C TYR A 32 -13.21 2.67 10.75
N TYR A 33 -12.44 1.94 9.94
CA TYR A 33 -12.91 0.69 9.33
C TYR A 33 -13.05 -0.46 10.33
N LYS A 34 -12.10 -0.59 11.27
CA LYS A 34 -12.06 -1.72 12.21
C LYS A 34 -12.91 -1.50 13.46
N GLY A 35 -13.08 -0.25 13.88
CA GLY A 35 -13.60 0.14 15.19
C GLY A 35 -12.62 -0.16 16.32
N LEU A 36 -12.93 0.32 17.52
CA LEU A 36 -12.15 0.05 18.74
C LEU A 36 -12.45 -1.34 19.32
N THR A 37 -11.46 -1.95 19.97
CA THR A 37 -11.71 -3.13 20.81
C THR A 37 -12.37 -2.74 22.13
N ASP A 38 -13.02 -3.68 22.82
CA ASP A 38 -13.65 -3.39 24.12
C ASP A 38 -12.64 -2.85 25.15
N SER A 39 -11.41 -3.36 25.14
CA SER A 39 -10.35 -2.85 26.01
C SER A 39 -10.00 -1.39 25.70
N GLN A 40 -9.92 -1.01 24.42
CA GLN A 40 -9.61 0.36 24.01
C GLN A 40 -10.76 1.31 24.34
N MET A 41 -12.01 0.87 24.14
CA MET A 41 -13.18 1.63 24.55
C MET A 41 -13.20 1.88 26.07
N LEU A 42 -12.90 0.85 26.87
CA LEU A 42 -12.84 1.01 28.32
C LEU A 42 -11.73 1.96 28.76
N GLN A 43 -10.59 2.00 28.05
CA GLN A 43 -9.56 3.01 28.30
C GLN A 43 -10.10 4.41 28.06
N CYS A 44 -10.83 4.65 26.96
CA CYS A 44 -11.47 5.94 26.69
C CYS A 44 -12.44 6.35 27.80
N PHE A 45 -13.34 5.45 28.21
CA PHE A 45 -14.33 5.75 29.24
C PHE A 45 -13.72 5.95 30.64
N ASN A 46 -12.71 5.17 31.00
CA ASN A 46 -12.01 5.35 32.26
C ASN A 46 -11.31 6.70 32.31
N ARG A 47 -10.60 7.06 31.23
CA ARG A 47 -9.94 8.37 31.12
C ARG A 47 -10.95 9.51 31.13
N LEU A 48 -12.04 9.40 30.37
CA LEU A 48 -13.13 10.37 30.37
C LEU A 48 -13.63 10.62 31.80
N SER A 49 -13.81 9.55 32.59
CA SER A 49 -14.30 9.66 33.97
C SER A 49 -13.30 10.21 34.98
N GLN A 50 -11.99 10.06 34.74
CA GLN A 50 -10.93 10.33 35.72
C GLN A 50 -10.17 11.62 35.43
N ASP A 51 -9.95 11.94 34.16
CA ASP A 51 -8.94 12.91 33.74
C ASP A 51 -9.53 14.12 32.98
N GLU A 52 -10.76 14.02 32.48
CA GLU A 52 -11.40 15.12 31.75
C GLU A 52 -12.13 16.08 32.70
N SER A 53 -12.00 17.37 32.46
CA SER A 53 -12.64 18.41 33.29
C SER A 53 -14.15 18.49 33.07
N ASP A 54 -14.62 18.15 31.87
CA ASP A 54 -16.05 18.15 31.49
C ASP A 54 -16.39 16.89 30.68
N PRO A 55 -16.57 15.74 31.36
CA PRO A 55 -16.90 14.49 30.68
C PRO A 55 -18.30 14.48 30.08
N GLU A 56 -19.24 15.28 30.62
CA GLU A 56 -20.60 15.37 30.10
C GLU A 56 -20.60 16.00 28.71
N MET A 57 -19.91 17.13 28.53
CA MET A 57 -19.80 17.79 27.23
C MET A 57 -19.17 16.90 26.16
N ILE A 58 -18.08 16.20 26.49
CA ILE A 58 -17.39 15.32 25.53
C ILE A 58 -18.30 14.13 25.16
N TYR A 59 -18.95 13.51 26.14
CA TYR A 59 -19.86 12.40 25.89
C TYR A 59 -21.08 12.80 25.07
N ASP A 60 -21.65 13.98 25.33
CA ASP A 60 -22.77 14.53 24.56
C ASP A 60 -22.39 14.72 23.09
N GLN A 61 -21.15 15.13 22.80
CA GLN A 61 -20.66 15.19 21.42
C GLN A 61 -20.58 13.79 20.78
N TRP A 62 -20.08 12.79 21.50
CA TRP A 62 -20.01 11.41 20.99
C TRP A 62 -21.39 10.88 20.64
N ILE A 63 -22.35 11.00 21.57
CA ILE A 63 -23.72 10.53 21.36
C ILE A 63 -24.45 11.30 20.27
N SER A 64 -24.13 12.58 20.05
CA SER A 64 -24.77 13.39 19.00
C SER A 64 -24.56 12.88 17.57
N LEU A 65 -23.55 12.03 17.34
CA LEU A 65 -23.31 11.40 16.03
C LEU A 65 -24.14 10.12 15.82
N GLU A 66 -24.73 9.57 16.88
CA GLU A 66 -25.50 8.35 16.79
C GLU A 66 -26.96 8.64 16.45
N GLU A 67 -27.58 7.76 15.65
CA GLU A 67 -29.01 7.87 15.33
C GLU A 67 -29.88 7.56 16.55
N GLU A 68 -30.86 8.41 16.83
CA GLU A 68 -31.74 8.23 17.98
C GLU A 68 -32.55 6.93 17.87
N ASN A 69 -32.46 6.09 18.89
CA ASN A 69 -33.23 4.86 19.05
C ASN A 69 -33.38 4.54 20.56
N ASP A 70 -34.12 3.47 20.90
CA ASP A 70 -34.35 3.10 22.30
C ASP A 70 -33.04 2.81 23.07
N ILE A 71 -32.01 2.29 22.39
CA ILE A 71 -30.70 2.05 22.97
C ILE A 71 -30.03 3.38 23.32
N ILE A 72 -29.95 4.31 22.36
CA ILE A 72 -29.39 5.65 22.57
C ILE A 72 -30.14 6.39 23.68
N ALA A 73 -31.47 6.34 23.71
CA ALA A 73 -32.27 6.97 24.76
C ALA A 73 -31.90 6.47 26.17
N SER A 74 -31.52 5.19 26.30
CA SER A 74 -31.09 4.59 27.56
C SER A 74 -29.70 5.05 28.01
N ILE A 75 -28.79 5.38 27.07
CA ILE A 75 -27.41 5.80 27.34
C ILE A 75 -27.15 7.28 27.02
N ARG A 76 -28.18 8.07 26.73
CA ARG A 76 -28.05 9.43 26.16
C ARG A 76 -27.25 10.40 27.01
N GLN A 77 -27.36 10.25 28.33
CA GLN A 77 -26.68 11.12 29.29
C GLN A 77 -25.52 10.37 29.93
N TRP A 78 -24.39 11.03 30.07
CA TRP A 78 -23.21 10.46 30.74
C TRP A 78 -23.54 9.88 32.12
N LYS A 79 -24.39 10.56 32.90
CA LYS A 79 -24.83 10.11 34.25
C LYS A 79 -25.59 8.78 34.25
N ARG A 80 -26.14 8.34 33.11
CA ARG A 80 -26.85 7.05 32.96
C ARG A 80 -25.93 5.92 32.55
N VAL A 81 -24.67 6.22 32.21
CA VAL A 81 -23.67 5.23 31.83
C VAL A 81 -23.07 4.61 33.10
N ASN A 82 -23.27 3.31 33.27
CA ASN A 82 -22.69 2.55 34.37
C ASN A 82 -21.73 1.49 33.82
N LEU A 83 -20.43 1.80 33.82
CA LEU A 83 -19.38 0.89 33.35
C LEU A 83 -19.22 -0.40 34.20
N LYS A 84 -19.85 -0.46 35.38
CA LYS A 84 -19.87 -1.66 36.24
C LYS A 84 -21.00 -2.61 35.87
N ASP A 85 -22.03 -2.12 35.18
CA ASP A 85 -23.10 -2.96 34.64
C ASP A 85 -22.58 -3.67 33.39
N TYR A 86 -22.31 -4.97 33.52
CA TYR A 86 -21.79 -5.79 32.43
C TYR A 86 -22.73 -5.80 31.22
N GLN A 87 -24.05 -5.84 31.46
CA GLN A 87 -25.03 -5.95 30.39
C GLN A 87 -25.12 -4.62 29.62
N GLN A 88 -25.26 -3.50 30.33
CA GLN A 88 -25.28 -2.18 29.69
C GLN A 88 -23.98 -1.91 28.93
N ARG A 89 -22.83 -2.25 29.53
CA ARG A 89 -21.52 -2.06 28.92
C ARG A 89 -21.36 -2.88 27.65
N THR A 90 -21.49 -4.20 27.74
CA THR A 90 -21.09 -5.12 26.65
C THR A 90 -22.17 -5.26 25.57
N GLN A 91 -23.45 -5.07 25.90
CA GLN A 91 -24.54 -5.26 24.94
C GLN A 91 -25.07 -3.95 24.34
N LEU A 92 -24.90 -2.82 25.02
CA LEU A 92 -25.46 -1.53 24.57
C LEU A 92 -24.33 -0.52 24.27
N LEU A 93 -23.59 -0.10 25.28
CA LEU A 93 -22.65 1.02 25.18
C LEU A 93 -21.50 0.75 24.19
N LEU A 94 -20.77 -0.36 24.38
CA LEU A 94 -19.58 -0.66 23.57
C LEU A 94 -19.92 -0.96 22.10
N PRO A 95 -20.93 -1.80 21.78
CA PRO A 95 -21.29 -2.06 20.39
C PRO A 95 -21.75 -0.80 19.64
N THR A 96 -22.53 0.07 20.30
CA THR A 96 -23.02 1.31 19.69
C THR A 96 -21.89 2.28 19.37
N LEU A 97 -20.98 2.51 20.31
CA LEU A 97 -19.97 3.57 20.15
C LEU A 97 -18.64 3.10 19.54
N ARG A 98 -18.49 1.80 19.24
CA ARG A 98 -17.23 1.21 18.75
C ARG A 98 -16.73 1.82 17.45
N TYR A 99 -17.65 2.18 16.56
CA TYR A 99 -17.37 2.79 15.26
C TYR A 99 -17.58 4.30 15.25
N ASN A 100 -17.91 4.89 16.40
CA ASN A 100 -18.10 6.32 16.53
C ASN A 100 -16.77 7.04 16.29
N MET A 101 -16.73 7.90 15.26
CA MET A 101 -15.50 8.58 14.84
C MET A 101 -14.92 9.48 15.93
N LEU A 102 -15.75 10.08 16.80
CA LEU A 102 -15.26 10.95 17.88
C LEU A 102 -14.63 10.13 19.01
N VAL A 103 -15.18 8.97 19.34
CA VAL A 103 -14.58 8.06 20.33
C VAL A 103 -13.25 7.49 19.80
N ILE A 104 -13.21 7.15 18.52
CA ILE A 104 -11.97 6.72 17.84
C ILE A 104 -10.93 7.85 17.85
N ASN A 105 -11.31 9.07 17.49
CA ASN A 105 -10.40 10.22 17.53
C ASN A 105 -9.90 10.50 18.94
N TYR A 106 -10.76 10.39 19.94
CA TYR A 106 -10.38 10.52 21.34
C TYR A 106 -9.34 9.44 21.73
N PHE A 107 -9.58 8.18 21.37
CA PHE A 107 -8.62 7.11 21.61
C PHE A 107 -7.24 7.41 20.97
N LEU A 108 -7.25 7.78 19.70
CA LEU A 108 -6.01 8.06 18.96
C LEU A 108 -5.25 9.25 19.54
N ASN A 109 -5.94 10.34 19.87
CA ASN A 109 -5.32 11.56 20.37
C ASN A 109 -4.78 11.44 21.80
N HIS A 110 -5.32 10.54 22.63
CA HIS A 110 -4.91 10.42 24.04
C HIS A 110 -4.00 9.21 24.32
N PHE A 111 -4.10 8.13 23.54
CA PHE A 111 -3.35 6.90 23.80
C PHE A 111 -2.32 6.55 22.72
N VAL A 112 -2.60 6.85 21.45
CA VAL A 112 -1.74 6.43 20.33
C VAL A 112 -0.78 7.54 19.93
N PHE A 113 -1.27 8.67 19.45
CA PHE A 113 -0.44 9.75 18.89
C PHE A 113 0.52 10.40 19.90
N PRO A 114 0.18 10.58 21.19
CA PRO A 114 1.16 11.08 22.16
C PRO A 114 2.37 10.17 22.34
N GLN A 115 2.22 8.86 22.10
CA GLN A 115 3.30 7.88 22.21
C GLN A 115 4.05 7.72 20.89
N GLU A 116 3.31 7.56 19.79
CA GLU A 116 3.83 7.16 18.48
C GLU A 116 4.15 8.33 17.55
N ALA A 117 3.50 9.49 17.72
CA ALA A 117 3.67 10.68 16.88
C ALA A 117 4.43 11.80 17.63
N LYS A 118 5.41 11.44 18.46
CA LYS A 118 6.22 12.41 19.20
C LYS A 118 6.98 13.33 18.24
N GLN A 119 6.78 14.62 18.42
CA GLN A 119 7.51 15.65 17.70
C GLN A 119 8.52 16.33 18.63
N PHE A 120 9.66 16.68 18.04
CA PHE A 120 10.69 17.48 18.69
C PHE A 120 10.64 18.89 18.10
N PRO A 121 10.87 19.96 18.91
CA PRO A 121 10.91 21.33 18.41
C PRO A 121 11.92 21.54 17.27
N GLN A 122 12.97 20.73 17.26
CA GLN A 122 13.98 20.69 16.21
C GLN A 122 14.24 19.24 15.85
N LYS A 123 14.28 18.96 14.55
CA LYS A 123 14.66 17.65 14.00
C LYS A 123 15.80 17.87 13.01
N LEU A 124 16.91 17.18 13.21
CA LEU A 124 17.93 17.07 12.18
C LEU A 124 17.36 16.15 11.10
N VAL A 125 17.13 16.70 9.91
CA VAL A 125 16.63 15.96 8.75
C VAL A 125 17.70 16.03 7.67
N ALA A 126 17.91 14.91 7.01
CA ALA A 126 18.67 14.85 5.77
C ALA A 126 17.83 14.08 4.75
N SER A 127 17.81 14.57 3.53
CA SER A 127 17.12 14.01 2.38
C SER A 127 18.10 13.94 1.21
N ALA A 128 17.77 13.13 0.21
CA ALA A 128 18.56 13.08 -1.02
C ALA A 128 18.66 14.46 -1.71
N TRP A 129 17.70 15.36 -1.47
CA TRP A 129 17.71 16.73 -1.98
C TRP A 129 18.79 17.61 -1.35
N ASP A 130 19.20 17.31 -0.12
CA ASP A 130 20.31 18.00 0.55
C ASP A 130 21.66 17.66 -0.08
N LEU A 131 21.73 16.62 -0.93
CA LEU A 131 22.91 16.35 -1.74
C LEU A 131 23.17 17.49 -2.71
N SER A 132 22.14 18.05 -3.30
CA SER A 132 22.30 18.99 -4.39
C SER A 132 22.35 20.45 -3.91
N SER A 133 22.15 20.71 -2.61
CA SER A 133 22.21 22.04 -1.98
C SER A 133 23.35 22.94 -2.50
N SER A 134 23.01 24.21 -2.77
CA SER A 134 23.96 25.23 -3.25
C SER A 134 25.05 25.59 -2.23
N SER A 135 24.91 25.19 -0.97
CA SER A 135 25.91 25.42 0.07
C SER A 135 27.09 24.43 0.04
N ARG A 136 27.08 23.45 -0.86
CA ARG A 136 28.18 22.47 -0.97
C ARG A 136 29.32 22.99 -1.83
N GLU A 137 30.54 22.76 -1.34
CA GLU A 137 31.78 23.06 -2.07
C GLU A 137 32.08 22.03 -3.18
N LYS A 138 31.56 20.80 -3.05
CA LYS A 138 31.82 19.70 -3.99
C LYS A 138 30.70 19.55 -5.00
N ILE A 139 31.06 19.49 -6.27
CA ILE A 139 30.15 19.14 -7.37
C ILE A 139 29.70 17.70 -7.19
N ILE A 140 28.39 17.45 -7.28
CA ILE A 140 27.82 16.11 -7.30
C ILE A 140 27.33 15.84 -8.72
N THR A 141 27.77 14.71 -9.26
CA THR A 141 27.28 14.15 -10.52
C THR A 141 26.64 12.80 -10.25
N GLY A 142 25.62 12.45 -11.03
CA GLY A 142 24.90 11.20 -10.91
C GLY A 142 24.20 10.85 -12.21
N PHE A 143 23.73 9.61 -12.31
CA PHE A 143 22.94 9.12 -13.43
C PHE A 143 21.48 9.12 -13.02
N SER A 144 20.61 9.81 -13.76
CA SER A 144 19.18 9.93 -13.46
C SER A 144 18.37 8.68 -13.81
N GLY A 145 18.94 7.73 -14.56
CA GLY A 145 18.19 6.58 -15.06
C GLY A 145 17.29 6.99 -16.21
N THR A 146 15.97 6.97 -16.01
CA THR A 146 15.01 7.43 -17.03
C THR A 146 14.81 8.95 -16.96
N ASN A 147 14.42 9.55 -18.08
CA ASN A 147 14.23 11.00 -18.19
C ASN A 147 12.91 11.49 -17.54
N ASP A 148 12.04 10.56 -17.13
CA ASP A 148 10.68 10.86 -16.66
C ASP A 148 10.66 11.77 -15.41
N THR A 149 11.73 11.72 -14.60
CA THR A 149 11.84 12.52 -13.37
C THR A 149 12.56 13.85 -13.55
N GLN A 150 12.91 14.26 -14.78
CA GLN A 150 13.65 15.50 -15.05
C GLN A 150 13.00 16.72 -14.37
N LEU A 151 11.67 16.84 -14.47
CA LEU A 151 10.91 17.94 -13.89
C LEU A 151 10.83 17.87 -12.35
N LEU A 152 11.16 16.72 -11.79
CA LEU A 152 11.21 16.47 -10.34
C LEU A 152 12.64 16.62 -9.79
N LEU A 153 13.61 17.08 -10.59
CA LEU A 153 14.95 17.31 -10.07
C LEU A 153 15.03 18.67 -9.34
N PRO A 154 15.85 18.79 -8.29
CA PRO A 154 16.14 20.06 -7.65
C PRO A 154 16.60 21.13 -8.65
N VAL A 155 16.18 22.38 -8.45
CA VAL A 155 16.40 23.52 -9.37
C VAL A 155 17.87 23.73 -9.75
N HIS A 156 18.80 23.39 -8.86
CA HIS A 156 20.24 23.54 -9.08
C HIS A 156 20.89 22.31 -9.74
N ILE A 157 20.16 21.20 -9.92
CA ILE A 157 20.61 20.08 -10.75
C ILE A 157 20.41 20.45 -12.21
N ARG A 158 21.45 20.25 -13.01
CA ARG A 158 21.40 20.38 -14.46
C ARG A 158 21.55 19.01 -15.07
N GLN A 159 20.65 18.69 -15.98
CA GLN A 159 20.75 17.47 -16.76
C GLN A 159 21.70 17.68 -17.94
N CYS A 160 22.61 16.73 -18.12
CA CYS A 160 23.61 16.74 -19.19
C CYS A 160 23.34 15.56 -20.12
N ASP A 161 22.26 15.67 -20.91
CA ASP A 161 21.86 14.60 -21.82
C ASP A 161 22.88 14.42 -22.94
N LEU A 162 23.18 13.16 -23.24
CA LEU A 162 24.04 12.80 -24.36
C LEU A 162 23.24 12.94 -25.67
N PRO A 163 23.72 13.69 -26.68
CA PRO A 163 23.02 13.86 -27.95
C PRO A 163 22.63 12.52 -28.62
N GLU A 164 23.45 11.49 -28.45
CA GLU A 164 23.21 10.16 -29.03
C GLU A 164 21.99 9.46 -28.43
N LEU A 165 21.59 9.83 -27.20
CA LEU A 165 20.48 9.24 -26.46
C LEU A 165 19.16 10.01 -26.62
N GLN A 166 19.13 11.20 -27.23
CA GLN A 166 17.90 11.99 -27.37
C GLN A 166 16.77 11.26 -28.11
N LYS A 167 17.12 10.27 -28.94
CA LYS A 167 16.16 9.47 -29.70
C LYS A 167 15.54 8.32 -28.91
N THR A 168 15.98 8.02 -27.68
CA THR A 168 15.50 6.84 -26.93
C THR A 168 13.99 6.90 -26.69
N ASP A 169 13.45 8.07 -26.36
CA ASP A 169 12.02 8.23 -26.08
C ASP A 169 11.19 7.97 -27.35
N ALA A 170 11.67 8.49 -28.50
CA ALA A 170 11.08 8.23 -29.79
C ALA A 170 11.20 6.75 -30.20
N ILE A 171 12.29 6.06 -29.84
CA ILE A 171 12.45 4.62 -30.08
C ILE A 171 11.46 3.81 -29.25
N VAL A 172 11.27 4.16 -27.97
CA VAL A 172 10.28 3.51 -27.10
C VAL A 172 8.88 3.69 -27.69
N LEU A 173 8.51 4.92 -28.04
CA LEU A 173 7.22 5.19 -28.66
C LEU A 173 7.05 4.46 -29.99
N ASN A 174 8.07 4.48 -30.85
CA ASN A 174 8.04 3.78 -32.14
C ASN A 174 7.92 2.26 -31.94
N ASN A 175 8.54 1.68 -30.91
CA ASN A 175 8.37 0.28 -30.57
C ASN A 175 6.95 -0.01 -30.08
N LEU A 176 6.38 0.82 -29.20
CA LEU A 176 5.01 0.65 -28.69
C LEU A 176 3.96 0.75 -29.81
N LEU A 177 4.15 1.67 -30.76
CA LEU A 177 3.23 1.92 -31.88
C LEU A 177 3.39 0.94 -33.06
N ARG A 178 4.24 -0.08 -32.93
CA ARG A 178 4.38 -1.11 -33.96
C ARG A 178 3.06 -1.85 -34.16
N PRO A 179 2.66 -2.18 -35.41
CA PRO A 179 1.42 -2.91 -35.68
C PRO A 179 1.30 -4.24 -34.92
N GLU A 180 2.43 -4.87 -34.59
CA GLU A 180 2.50 -6.09 -33.79
C GLU A 180 1.95 -5.93 -32.37
N ASN A 181 1.98 -4.70 -31.83
CA ASN A 181 1.49 -4.36 -30.49
C ASN A 181 0.03 -3.85 -30.50
N ASP A 182 -0.61 -3.73 -31.65
CA ASP A 182 -2.01 -3.27 -31.79
C ASP A 182 -3.04 -4.36 -31.46
N ARG A 183 -2.64 -5.36 -30.66
CA ARG A 183 -3.45 -6.51 -30.29
C ARG A 183 -3.44 -6.70 -28.80
N TYR A 184 -4.62 -6.66 -28.19
CA TYR A 184 -4.81 -6.94 -26.78
C TYR A 184 -6.00 -7.88 -26.58
N GLN A 185 -6.00 -8.58 -25.45
CA GLN A 185 -7.15 -9.35 -24.98
C GLN A 185 -7.51 -8.88 -23.57
N TYR A 186 -8.80 -8.62 -23.36
CA TYR A 186 -9.34 -8.32 -22.05
C TYR A 186 -9.63 -9.60 -21.27
N LEU A 187 -9.29 -9.59 -19.97
CA LEU A 187 -9.56 -10.69 -19.03
C LEU A 187 -10.56 -10.22 -17.97
N PRO A 188 -11.60 -11.01 -17.66
CA PRO A 188 -12.46 -10.77 -16.50
C PRO A 188 -11.69 -10.70 -15.18
N ILE A 189 -12.23 -9.96 -14.20
CA ILE A 189 -11.59 -9.72 -12.88
C ILE A 189 -11.28 -11.04 -12.12
N SER A 190 -12.09 -12.08 -12.31
CA SER A 190 -11.94 -13.38 -11.62
C SER A 190 -11.31 -14.46 -12.48
N THR A 191 -10.52 -14.10 -13.50
CA THR A 191 -9.91 -15.09 -14.41
C THR A 191 -8.79 -15.84 -13.69
N SER A 192 -8.82 -17.17 -13.73
CA SER A 192 -7.76 -18.00 -13.14
C SER A 192 -6.53 -18.11 -14.06
N SER A 193 -5.35 -18.39 -13.50
CA SER A 193 -4.14 -18.64 -14.29
C SER A 193 -4.33 -19.68 -15.39
N ASP A 194 -5.12 -20.72 -15.13
CA ASP A 194 -5.41 -21.78 -16.11
C ASP A 194 -6.21 -21.26 -17.32
N GLU A 195 -7.16 -20.35 -17.09
CA GLU A 195 -7.94 -19.72 -18.16
C GLU A 195 -7.07 -18.78 -19.00
N ILE A 196 -6.14 -18.07 -18.36
CA ILE A 196 -5.18 -17.20 -19.03
C ILE A 196 -4.26 -18.03 -19.93
N LEU A 197 -3.67 -19.12 -19.41
CA LEU A 197 -2.82 -20.01 -20.20
C LEU A 197 -3.56 -20.61 -21.39
N LYS A 198 -4.81 -21.06 -21.21
CA LYS A 198 -5.63 -21.57 -22.33
C LYS A 198 -5.81 -20.53 -23.43
N ARG A 199 -6.01 -19.26 -23.09
CA ARG A 199 -6.13 -18.16 -24.07
C ARG A 199 -4.80 -17.87 -24.78
N ILE A 200 -3.69 -17.93 -24.05
CA ILE A 200 -2.35 -17.78 -24.62
C ILE A 200 -2.04 -18.89 -25.63
N VAL A 201 -2.35 -20.14 -25.30
CA VAL A 201 -2.06 -21.28 -26.18
C VAL A 201 -2.82 -21.21 -27.51
N ILE A 202 -4.05 -20.68 -27.50
CA ILE A 202 -4.85 -20.53 -28.73
C ILE A 202 -4.56 -19.23 -29.49
N SER A 203 -3.74 -18.32 -28.96
CA SER A 203 -3.48 -17.03 -29.60
C SER A 203 -2.69 -17.19 -30.90
N GLN A 204 -2.90 -16.24 -31.82
CA GLN A 204 -2.16 -16.17 -33.08
C GLN A 204 -1.54 -14.78 -33.22
N PRO A 205 -0.22 -14.66 -33.44
CA PRO A 205 0.75 -15.75 -33.58
C PRO A 205 0.97 -16.53 -32.27
N ILE A 206 1.62 -17.70 -32.37
CA ILE A 206 1.95 -18.53 -31.20
C ILE A 206 2.82 -17.71 -30.25
N THR A 207 2.36 -17.54 -29.01
CA THR A 207 3.13 -16.88 -27.97
C THR A 207 4.35 -17.73 -27.61
N GLN A 208 5.54 -17.12 -27.63
CA GLN A 208 6.80 -17.77 -27.26
C GLN A 208 7.39 -17.25 -25.96
N VAL A 209 6.92 -16.10 -25.48
CA VAL A 209 7.42 -15.45 -24.27
C VAL A 209 6.23 -14.90 -23.49
N ILE A 210 6.21 -15.18 -22.19
CA ILE A 210 5.28 -14.59 -21.23
C ILE A 210 6.10 -13.70 -20.31
N LEU A 211 5.73 -12.42 -20.21
CA LEU A 211 6.30 -11.46 -19.26
C LEU A 211 5.20 -11.03 -18.31
N ASP A 212 5.27 -11.48 -17.05
CA ASP A 212 4.34 -11.07 -16.01
C ASP A 212 5.00 -10.03 -15.09
N VAL A 213 4.68 -8.76 -15.33
CA VAL A 213 5.17 -7.62 -14.54
C VAL A 213 4.12 -7.15 -13.53
N GLY A 214 2.86 -7.60 -13.66
CA GLY A 214 1.70 -7.07 -12.94
C GLY A 214 1.03 -8.06 -11.99
N ALA A 215 1.67 -9.21 -11.73
CA ALA A 215 1.10 -10.32 -10.97
C ALA A 215 -0.21 -10.83 -11.57
N LEU A 216 -0.21 -11.08 -12.88
CA LEU A 216 -1.35 -11.69 -13.55
C LEU A 216 -1.51 -13.17 -13.15
N PHE A 217 -0.41 -13.87 -12.90
CA PHE A 217 -0.38 -15.25 -12.40
C PHE A 217 -0.24 -15.27 -10.87
N ILE A 218 -1.35 -15.04 -10.16
CA ILE A 218 -1.36 -14.91 -8.69
C ILE A 218 -1.28 -16.27 -7.97
N ASP A 219 -1.81 -17.32 -8.59
CA ASP A 219 -2.02 -18.65 -8.00
C ASP A 219 -0.96 -19.70 -8.37
N GLY A 220 0.26 -19.29 -8.75
CA GLY A 220 1.33 -20.24 -9.06
C GLY A 220 2.73 -19.66 -9.10
N THR A 221 3.71 -20.50 -8.79
CA THR A 221 5.15 -20.23 -9.02
C THR A 221 5.47 -20.24 -10.52
N ASN A 222 6.56 -19.58 -10.92
CA ASN A 222 7.02 -19.59 -12.32
C ASN A 222 7.22 -21.02 -12.84
N ARG A 223 7.70 -21.94 -11.99
CA ARG A 223 7.78 -23.38 -12.31
C ARG A 223 6.42 -23.99 -12.62
N GLN A 224 5.43 -23.77 -11.76
CA GLN A 224 4.09 -24.34 -11.95
C GLN A 224 3.42 -23.80 -13.23
N ILE A 225 3.58 -22.50 -13.50
CA ILE A 225 3.06 -21.88 -14.73
C ILE A 225 3.78 -22.43 -15.96
N ALA A 226 5.11 -22.58 -15.91
CA ALA A 226 5.90 -23.13 -17.01
C ALA A 226 5.50 -24.56 -17.37
N VAL A 227 5.36 -25.44 -16.37
CA VAL A 227 4.91 -26.83 -16.57
C VAL A 227 3.51 -26.86 -17.20
N LYS A 228 2.55 -26.14 -16.60
CA LYS A 228 1.17 -26.09 -17.12
C LYS A 228 1.11 -25.52 -18.54
N TRP A 229 1.91 -24.49 -18.83
CA TRP A 229 1.95 -23.91 -20.16
C TRP A 229 2.52 -24.88 -21.19
N LEU A 230 3.58 -25.62 -20.84
CA LEU A 230 4.15 -26.67 -21.70
C LEU A 230 3.15 -27.81 -21.94
N ASP A 231 2.42 -28.24 -20.90
CA ASP A 231 1.40 -29.29 -20.99
C ASP A 231 0.25 -28.92 -21.93
N LEU A 232 -0.21 -27.66 -21.86
CA LEU A 232 -1.27 -27.15 -22.73
C LEU A 232 -0.79 -26.86 -24.16
N SER A 233 0.50 -26.59 -24.35
CA SER A 233 1.10 -26.23 -25.63
C SER A 233 1.19 -27.40 -26.62
N ASP A 234 1.15 -27.10 -27.92
CA ASP A 234 1.27 -28.07 -29.01
C ASP A 234 2.58 -28.88 -28.91
N LYS A 235 2.44 -30.19 -28.70
CA LYS A 235 3.54 -31.15 -28.54
C LYS A 235 4.42 -31.29 -29.79
N THR A 236 3.94 -30.85 -30.94
CA THR A 236 4.71 -30.91 -32.20
C THR A 236 5.56 -29.66 -32.43
N LYS A 237 5.37 -28.60 -31.64
CA LYS A 237 6.01 -27.29 -31.85
C LYS A 237 6.87 -26.81 -30.70
N ILE A 238 6.54 -27.20 -29.46
CA ILE A 238 7.21 -26.72 -28.25
C ILE A 238 7.60 -27.93 -27.42
N ASP A 239 8.90 -28.14 -27.23
CA ASP A 239 9.46 -29.27 -26.47
C ASP A 239 9.90 -28.88 -25.05
N TYR A 240 10.23 -27.60 -24.85
CA TYR A 240 10.80 -27.09 -23.61
C TYR A 240 10.23 -25.72 -23.28
N VAL A 241 10.13 -25.41 -21.98
CA VAL A 241 9.89 -24.05 -21.48
C VAL A 241 11.06 -23.64 -20.60
N VAL A 242 11.55 -22.43 -20.82
CA VAL A 242 12.55 -21.79 -19.95
C VAL A 242 11.81 -20.83 -19.01
N TYR A 243 12.11 -20.92 -17.72
CA TYR A 243 11.57 -19.99 -16.72
C TYR A 243 12.68 -19.50 -15.79
N PHE A 244 12.40 -18.37 -15.14
CA PHE A 244 13.32 -17.73 -14.21
C PHE A 244 12.76 -17.83 -12.80
N GLU A 245 13.58 -18.18 -11.83
CA GLU A 245 13.19 -18.21 -10.42
C GLU A 245 14.40 -17.82 -9.56
N SER A 246 14.23 -16.85 -8.66
CA SER A 246 15.31 -16.30 -7.83
C SER A 246 16.60 -15.99 -8.61
N ASP A 247 16.46 -15.26 -9.72
CA ASP A 247 17.55 -14.87 -10.65
C ASP A 247 18.29 -16.05 -11.31
N SER A 248 17.79 -17.28 -11.19
CA SER A 248 18.32 -18.48 -11.81
C SER A 248 17.45 -18.93 -12.97
N ILE A 249 18.07 -19.51 -14.00
CA ILE A 249 17.40 -20.04 -15.19
C ILE A 249 17.14 -21.53 -14.99
N PHE A 250 15.92 -21.95 -15.31
CA PHE A 250 15.51 -23.35 -15.28
C PHE A 250 14.88 -23.75 -16.61
N VAL A 251 15.00 -25.03 -16.93
CA VAL A 251 14.40 -25.63 -18.13
C VAL A 251 13.45 -26.75 -17.70
N CYS A 252 12.23 -26.71 -18.20
CA CYS A 252 11.27 -27.80 -18.10
C CYS A 252 11.15 -28.46 -19.47
N ASP A 253 11.30 -29.78 -19.52
CA ASP A 253 11.00 -30.61 -20.69
C ASP A 253 9.67 -31.35 -20.49
N ARG A 254 9.27 -32.13 -21.49
CA ARG A 254 8.06 -32.97 -21.44
C ARG A 254 8.26 -34.33 -20.75
N GLN A 255 9.43 -34.59 -20.15
CA GLN A 255 9.81 -35.89 -19.59
C GLN A 255 9.66 -35.98 -18.06
N TYR A 256 8.92 -35.06 -17.44
CA TYR A 256 8.52 -35.14 -16.03
C TYR A 256 7.11 -35.70 -15.83
#